data_AF-A0A6N4DB61-F1
#
_entry.id   AF-A0A6N4DB61-F1
#
_cell.length_a   1.000
_cell.length_b   1.000
_cell.length_c   1.000
_cell.angle_alpha   90.00
_cell.angle_beta   90.00
_cell.angle_gamma   90.00
#
_symmetry.space_group_name_H-M   'P 1'
#
loop_
_entity.id
_entity.type
_entity.pdbx_description
1 polymer ?
#
loop_
_entity_poly.entity_id
_entity_poly.type
_entity_poly.pdbx_seq_one_letter_code
_entity_poly.pdbx_strand_id
1 'polypeptide(L)'
;MSQSTQKATLYRMSTPDHQCPFGLKTRHLLKANGYDVDDNLLESREETDKFKKKHDVDTTPQVFIGDKRIGGYEEVRAFLGKPLPDPDATSYRPVIALFIMTALLSVATSWLSFGRVFTVQTIEWFISFSMVVLALLKLQDVEKFSTMFLNYDLLAKKWVPYGRIYPYAE
;
A
#
# COMPACT_ATOMS: atom_id res chain seq x y z
N MET A 1 21.68 12.61 28.56
CA MET A 1 21.00 11.46 29.19
C MET A 1 21.22 10.26 28.29
N SER A 2 21.92 9.24 28.78
CA SER A 2 22.23 8.03 28.02
C SER A 2 20.91 7.30 27.73
N GLN A 3 20.41 7.35 26.50
CA GLN A 3 19.31 6.48 26.10
C GLN A 3 19.86 5.05 26.14
N SER A 4 19.46 4.27 27.13
CA SER A 4 19.67 2.83 27.10
C SER A 4 19.00 2.31 25.83
N THR A 5 19.79 1.92 24.83
CA THR A 5 19.27 1.32 23.61
C THR A 5 18.50 0.07 24.01
N GLN A 6 17.17 0.15 24.00
CA GLN A 6 16.35 -1.00 24.38
C GLN A 6 16.52 -2.07 23.31
N LYS A 7 16.80 -3.30 23.74
CA LYS A 7 16.94 -4.45 22.85
C LYS A 7 15.56 -4.98 22.47
N ALA A 8 15.30 -5.09 21.17
CA ALA A 8 14.08 -5.65 20.61
C ALA A 8 14.42 -6.94 19.86
N THR A 9 13.82 -8.06 20.27
CA THR A 9 13.99 -9.36 19.63
C THR A 9 12.90 -9.54 18.58
N LEU A 10 13.31 -9.72 17.32
CA LEU A 10 12.42 -9.92 16.19
C LEU A 10 12.56 -11.35 15.70
N TYR A 11 11.45 -12.09 15.65
CA TYR A 11 11.37 -13.38 14.98
C TYR A 11 10.68 -13.21 13.63
N ARG A 12 11.36 -13.54 12.53
CA ARG A 12 10.79 -13.47 11.19
C ARG A 12 11.20 -14.64 10.33
N MET A 13 10.29 -15.07 9.46
CA MET A 13 10.60 -16.09 8.44
C MET A 13 11.53 -15.52 7.37
N SER A 14 12.59 -16.26 7.06
CA SER A 14 13.54 -15.93 6.01
C SER A 14 14.12 -17.23 5.45
N THR A 15 13.51 -17.76 4.41
CA THR A 15 14.02 -18.92 3.68
C THR A 15 14.68 -18.44 2.37
N PRO A 16 15.47 -19.28 1.68
CA PRO A 16 16.04 -18.93 0.37
C PRO A 16 14.97 -18.50 -0.65
N ASP A 17 13.80 -19.13 -0.62
CA ASP A 17 12.69 -18.87 -1.54
C ASP A 17 11.69 -17.81 -1.06
N HIS A 18 11.75 -17.41 0.22
CA HIS A 18 10.77 -16.50 0.80
C HIS A 18 11.35 -15.59 1.89
N GLN A 19 11.39 -14.30 1.59
CA GLN A 19 11.67 -13.26 2.57
C GLN A 19 10.38 -12.60 3.03
N CYS A 20 10.11 -12.62 4.34
CA CYS A 20 8.92 -11.98 4.89
C CYS A 20 8.99 -10.44 4.77
N PRO A 21 8.13 -9.79 3.95
CA PRO A 21 8.18 -8.34 3.76
C PRO A 21 7.79 -7.58 5.03
N PHE A 22 6.84 -8.11 5.81
CA PHE A 22 6.46 -7.52 7.09
C PHE A 22 7.59 -7.62 8.11
N GLY A 23 8.35 -8.72 8.13
CA GLY A 23 9.53 -8.85 8.99
C GLY A 23 10.59 -7.77 8.70
N LEU A 24 10.86 -7.50 7.42
CA LEU A 24 11.78 -6.44 7.01
C LEU A 24 11.27 -5.03 7.41
N LYS A 25 9.97 -4.76 7.21
CA LYS A 25 9.35 -3.50 7.63
C LYS A 25 9.41 -3.32 9.14
N THR A 26 9.12 -4.37 9.93
CA THR A 26 9.21 -4.34 11.40
C THR A 26 10.65 -4.08 11.85
N ARG A 27 11.63 -4.77 11.27
CA ARG A 27 13.05 -4.55 11.56
C ARG A 27 13.47 -3.10 11.31
N HIS A 28 13.09 -2.56 10.14
CA HIS A 28 13.39 -1.16 9.80
C HIS A 28 12.72 -0.20 10.78
N LEU A 29 11.44 -0.44 11.10
CA LEU A 29 10.68 0.39 12.02
C LEU A 29 11.32 0.42 13.42
N LEU A 30 11.72 -0.73 13.98
CA LEU A 30 12.38 -0.79 15.28
C LEU A 30 13.72 -0.03 15.27
N LYS A 31 14.57 -0.26 14.26
CA LYS A 31 15.84 0.47 14.10
C LYS A 31 15.64 1.97 13.97
N ALA A 32 14.65 2.41 13.20
CA ALA A 32 14.34 3.83 12.99
C ALA A 32 13.82 4.53 14.26
N ASN A 33 13.33 3.78 15.26
CA ASN A 33 12.91 4.33 16.55
C ASN A 33 13.98 4.10 17.65
N GLY A 34 15.21 3.74 17.30
CA GLY A 34 16.34 3.68 18.23
C GLY A 34 16.48 2.38 19.02
N TYR A 35 15.82 1.29 18.60
CA TYR A 35 16.01 -0.03 19.22
C TYR A 35 17.20 -0.77 18.62
N ASP A 36 17.92 -1.51 19.46
CA ASP A 36 18.89 -2.51 18.99
C ASP A 36 18.12 -3.80 18.66
N VAL A 37 18.17 -4.23 17.39
CA VAL A 37 17.30 -5.29 16.89
C VAL A 37 18.06 -6.61 16.78
N ASP A 38 17.64 -7.58 17.59
CA ASP A 38 18.09 -8.97 17.55
C ASP A 38 17.21 -9.75 16.57
N ASP A 39 17.70 -9.85 15.33
CA ASP A 39 16.97 -10.42 14.18
C ASP A 39 17.14 -11.95 14.14
N ASN A 40 16.20 -12.65 14.77
CA ASN A 40 16.13 -14.12 14.81
C ASN A 40 15.38 -14.64 13.59
N LEU A 41 16.12 -15.28 12.69
CA LEU A 41 15.57 -15.86 11.47
C LEU A 41 14.99 -17.24 11.74
N LEU A 42 13.79 -17.47 11.20
CA LEU A 42 13.19 -18.79 11.07
C LEU A 42 13.45 -19.25 9.63
N GLU A 43 14.39 -20.16 9.46
CA GLU A 43 14.96 -20.56 8.17
C GLU A 43 14.19 -21.71 7.52
N SER A 44 13.24 -22.30 8.25
CA SER A 44 12.33 -23.32 7.72
C SER A 44 10.87 -23.10 8.12
N ARG A 45 9.97 -23.73 7.36
CA ARG A 45 8.54 -23.76 7.70
C ARG A 45 8.30 -24.51 9.00
N GLU A 46 9.04 -25.60 9.24
CA GLU A 46 8.95 -26.37 10.48
C GLU A 46 9.36 -25.56 11.70
N GLU A 47 10.42 -24.76 11.61
CA GLU A 47 10.82 -23.82 12.66
C GLU A 47 9.75 -22.75 12.89
N THR A 48 9.17 -22.23 11.81
CA THR A 48 8.08 -21.25 11.89
C THR A 48 6.86 -21.84 12.60
N ASP A 49 6.46 -23.06 12.26
CA ASP A 49 5.32 -23.73 12.88
C ASP A 49 5.60 -24.12 14.34
N LYS A 50 6.83 -24.55 14.66
CA LYS A 50 7.28 -24.77 16.04
C LYS A 50 7.24 -23.47 16.86
N PHE A 51 7.71 -22.36 16.28
CA PHE A 51 7.68 -21.04 16.91
C PHE A 51 6.24 -20.59 17.18
N LYS A 52 5.36 -20.72 16.18
CA LYS A 52 3.93 -20.41 16.29
C LYS A 52 3.26 -21.19 17.41
N LYS A 53 3.49 -22.50 17.48
CA LYS A 53 2.97 -23.36 18.56
C LYS A 53 3.55 -23.00 19.93
N LYS A 54 4.85 -22.73 20.00
CA LYS A 54 5.54 -22.39 21.26
C LYS A 54 5.03 -21.07 21.86
N HIS A 55 4.73 -20.09 21.01
CA HIS A 55 4.33 -18.75 21.45
C HIS A 55 2.83 -18.48 21.32
N ASP A 56 2.04 -19.48 20.92
CA ASP A 56 0.60 -19.39 20.67
C ASP A 56 0.24 -18.18 19.79
N VAL A 57 0.80 -18.18 18.58
CA VAL A 57 0.62 -17.13 17.56
C VAL A 57 0.33 -17.74 16.19
N ASP A 58 -0.56 -17.10 15.44
CA ASP A 58 -0.93 -17.56 14.09
C ASP A 58 0.03 -17.05 13.01
N THR A 59 0.71 -15.93 13.27
CA THR A 59 1.47 -15.18 12.26
C THR A 59 2.89 -14.85 12.73
N THR A 60 3.79 -14.71 11.76
CA THR A 60 5.11 -14.09 11.91
C THR A 60 5.17 -12.90 10.94
N PRO A 61 5.90 -11.81 11.25
CA PRO A 61 6.87 -11.66 12.34
C PRO A 61 6.26 -11.47 13.73
N GLN A 62 7.03 -11.73 14.77
CA GLN A 62 6.69 -11.40 16.16
C GLN A 62 7.84 -10.65 16.84
N VAL A 63 7.51 -9.62 17.62
CA VAL A 63 8.49 -8.78 18.33
C VAL A 63 8.31 -8.88 19.83
N PHE A 64 9.45 -8.98 20.52
CA PHE A 64 9.57 -8.94 21.98
C PHE A 64 10.48 -7.78 22.36
N ILE A 65 10.08 -6.99 23.36
CA ILE A 65 10.90 -5.91 23.92
C ILE A 65 11.03 -6.20 25.42
N GLY A 66 12.24 -6.54 25.87
CA GLY A 66 12.42 -7.19 27.17
C GLY A 66 11.63 -8.50 27.25
N ASP A 67 10.90 -8.70 28.35
CA ASP A 67 10.08 -9.91 28.56
C ASP A 67 8.66 -9.79 27.96
N LYS A 68 8.32 -8.66 27.36
CA LYS A 68 6.97 -8.39 26.86
C LYS A 68 6.86 -8.67 25.36
N ARG A 69 5.92 -9.55 24.99
CA ARG A 69 5.49 -9.74 23.59
C ARG A 69 4.68 -8.53 23.14
N ILE A 70 5.12 -7.85 22.09
CA ILE A 70 4.39 -6.72 21.49
C ILE A 70 3.41 -7.20 20.42
N GLY A 71 3.82 -8.15 19.57
CA GLY A 71 2.99 -8.70 18.51
C GLY A 71 3.65 -8.62 17.12
N GLY A 72 2.81 -8.56 16.10
CA GLY A 72 3.22 -8.43 14.70
C GLY A 72 3.51 -6.98 14.28
N TYR A 73 3.53 -6.75 12.97
CA TYR A 73 3.89 -5.45 12.41
C TYR A 73 2.93 -4.33 12.84
N GLU A 74 1.63 -4.61 12.89
CA GLU A 74 0.61 -3.61 13.20
C GLU A 74 0.64 -3.22 14.67
N GLU A 75 0.78 -4.20 15.55
CA GLU A 75 0.87 -3.98 17.00
C GLU A 75 2.16 -3.24 17.37
N VAL A 76 3.28 -3.57 16.71
CA VAL A 76 4.54 -2.83 16.88
C VAL A 76 4.40 -1.38 16.40
N ARG A 77 3.71 -1.16 15.29
CA ARG A 77 3.41 0.20 14.82
C ARG A 77 2.57 0.98 15.82
N ALA A 78 1.53 0.38 16.38
CA ALA A 78 0.69 0.99 17.40
C ALA A 78 1.49 1.29 18.68
N PHE A 79 2.31 0.34 19.13
CA PHE A 79 3.18 0.48 20.31
C PHE A 79 4.15 1.66 20.17
N LEU A 80 4.68 1.90 18.96
CA LEU A 80 5.58 3.02 18.67
C LEU A 80 4.85 4.34 18.36
N GLY A 81 3.55 4.43 18.63
CA GLY A 81 2.75 5.64 18.41
C GLY A 81 2.53 6.00 16.92
N LYS A 82 2.69 5.02 16.02
CA LYS A 82 2.53 5.18 14.57
C LYS A 82 1.50 4.18 14.03
N PRO A 83 0.25 4.15 14.53
CA PRO A 83 -0.75 3.17 14.10
C PRO A 83 -0.99 3.23 12.59
N LEU A 84 -1.48 2.13 12.03
CA LEU A 84 -1.93 2.10 10.63
C LEU A 84 -3.04 3.13 10.42
N PRO A 85 -3.10 3.80 9.26
CA PRO A 85 -4.27 4.56 8.88
C PRO A 85 -5.51 3.66 8.93
N ASP A 86 -6.64 4.23 9.32
CA ASP A 86 -7.93 3.56 9.24
C ASP A 86 -8.15 3.02 7.81
N PRO A 87 -8.45 1.71 7.64
CA PRO A 87 -8.76 1.13 6.34
C PRO A 87 -9.87 1.89 5.59
N ASP A 88 -10.78 2.54 6.31
CA ASP A 88 -11.90 3.28 5.75
C ASP A 88 -11.60 4.78 5.53
N ALA A 89 -10.40 5.26 5.90
CA ALA A 89 -10.01 6.64 5.66
C ALA A 89 -9.86 6.94 4.17
N THR A 90 -10.50 8.02 3.71
CA THR A 90 -10.40 8.46 2.33
C THR A 90 -9.00 8.99 2.01
N SER A 91 -8.39 8.44 0.96
CA SER A 91 -7.07 8.87 0.48
C SER A 91 -7.17 9.50 -0.90
N TYR A 92 -6.88 10.80 -0.98
CA TYR A 92 -6.85 11.55 -2.25
C TYR A 92 -5.48 11.55 -2.92
N ARG A 93 -4.45 10.97 -2.28
CA ARG A 93 -3.08 10.98 -2.79
C ARG A 93 -2.96 10.41 -4.22
N PRO A 94 -3.58 9.26 -4.56
CA PRO A 94 -3.48 8.71 -5.91
C PRO A 94 -4.10 9.62 -6.96
N VAL A 95 -5.24 10.24 -6.64
CA VAL A 95 -5.97 11.14 -7.55
C VAL A 95 -5.17 12.42 -7.80
N ILE A 96 -4.62 13.03 -6.75
CA ILE A 96 -3.77 14.22 -6.87
C ILE A 96 -2.52 13.90 -7.70
N ALA A 97 -1.87 12.76 -7.44
CA ALA A 97 -0.70 12.33 -8.20
C ALA A 97 -1.03 12.14 -9.70
N LEU A 98 -2.19 11.55 -10.03
CA LEU A 98 -2.64 11.39 -11.40
C LEU A 98 -2.75 12.73 -12.13
N PHE A 99 -3.42 13.72 -11.53
CA PHE A 99 -3.59 15.03 -12.16
C PHE A 99 -2.25 15.78 -12.29
N ILE A 100 -1.35 15.65 -11.31
CA ILE A 100 -0.01 16.23 -11.43
C ILE A 100 0.76 15.59 -12.60
N MET A 101 0.76 14.26 -12.69
CA MET A 101 1.48 13.55 -13.73
C MET A 101 0.95 13.85 -15.13
N THR A 102 -0.38 13.89 -15.29
CA THR A 102 -1.02 14.22 -16.57
C THR A 102 -0.83 15.68 -16.96
N ALA A 103 -0.78 16.61 -15.99
CA ALA A 103 -0.43 18.01 -16.23
C ALA A 103 1.02 18.15 -16.71
N LEU A 104 1.97 17.50 -16.03
CA LEU A 104 3.37 17.49 -16.42
C LEU A 104 3.56 16.88 -17.81
N LEU A 105 2.85 15.78 -18.10
CA LEU A 105 2.88 15.15 -19.42
C LEU A 105 2.36 16.09 -20.50
N SER A 106 1.22 16.76 -20.27
CA SER A 106 0.66 17.72 -21.22
C SER A 106 1.61 18.87 -21.51
N VAL A 107 2.22 19.46 -20.48
CA VAL A 107 3.21 20.53 -20.65
C VAL A 107 4.42 20.03 -21.44
N ALA A 108 4.93 18.83 -21.15
CA ALA A 108 6.05 18.24 -21.87
C ALA A 108 5.72 17.99 -23.35
N THR A 109 4.53 17.46 -23.65
CA THR A 109 4.08 17.28 -25.04
C THR A 109 3.93 18.61 -25.75
N SER A 110 3.33 19.62 -25.11
CA SER A 110 3.16 20.97 -25.69
C SER A 110 4.50 21.63 -26.01
N TRP A 111 5.46 21.48 -25.11
CA TRP A 111 6.82 21.97 -25.31
C TRP A 111 7.50 21.30 -26.51
N LEU A 112 7.38 19.98 -26.63
CA LEU A 112 7.99 19.21 -27.72
C LEU A 112 7.36 19.55 -29.08
N SER A 113 6.05 19.72 -29.15
CA SER A 113 5.33 19.96 -30.41
C SER A 113 5.38 21.41 -30.88
N PHE A 114 5.35 22.39 -29.96
CA PHE A 114 5.17 23.81 -30.31
C PHE A 114 6.25 24.74 -29.74
N GLY A 115 7.19 24.24 -28.92
CA GLY A 115 8.19 25.07 -28.23
C GLY A 115 7.57 26.03 -27.19
N ARG A 116 6.30 25.86 -26.85
CA ARG A 116 5.55 26.72 -25.91
C ARG A 116 4.85 25.84 -24.88
N VAL A 117 4.96 26.24 -23.61
CA VAL A 117 4.35 25.52 -22.49
C VAL A 117 2.88 25.86 -22.26
N PHE A 118 2.45 27.10 -22.56
CA PHE A 118 1.09 27.56 -22.33
C PHE A 118 0.37 27.80 -23.65
N THR A 119 -0.41 26.81 -24.08
CA THR A 119 -1.28 26.89 -25.25
C THR A 119 -2.67 26.32 -24.91
N VAL A 120 -3.67 26.62 -25.73
CA VAL A 120 -4.99 25.97 -25.61
C VAL A 120 -4.86 24.45 -25.74
N GLN A 121 -3.96 23.99 -26.63
CA GLN A 121 -3.68 22.56 -26.83
C GLN A 121 -3.17 21.87 -25.56
N THR A 122 -2.39 22.57 -24.73
CA THR A 122 -1.92 22.04 -23.43
C THR A 122 -3.10 21.75 -22.49
N ILE A 123 -4.14 22.58 -22.50
CA ILE A 123 -5.32 22.35 -21.68
C ILE A 123 -6.10 21.15 -22.23
N GLU A 124 -6.27 21.07 -23.55
CA GLU A 124 -6.94 19.94 -24.20
C GLU A 124 -6.23 18.61 -23.92
N TRP A 125 -4.91 18.56 -24.09
CA TRP A 125 -4.12 17.36 -23.81
C TRP A 125 -4.12 16.99 -22.34
N PHE A 126 -4.12 17.96 -21.44
CA PHE A 126 -4.26 17.69 -20.02
C PHE A 126 -5.59 16.99 -19.72
N ILE A 127 -6.70 17.49 -20.28
CA ILE A 127 -8.02 16.87 -20.13
C ILE A 127 -8.02 15.47 -20.74
N SER A 128 -7.53 15.30 -21.97
CA SER A 128 -7.48 14.01 -22.66
C SER A 128 -6.66 12.98 -21.89
N PHE A 129 -5.43 13.32 -21.46
CA PHE A 129 -4.60 12.42 -20.66
C PHE A 129 -5.24 12.09 -19.32
N SER A 130 -5.86 13.07 -18.66
CA SER A 130 -6.61 12.82 -17.41
C SER A 130 -7.73 11.81 -17.61
N MET A 131 -8.54 11.96 -18.66
CA MET A 131 -9.64 11.05 -18.96
C MET A 131 -9.15 9.62 -19.22
N VAL A 132 -8.09 9.46 -20.01
CA VAL A 132 -7.51 8.14 -20.29
C VAL A 132 -7.00 7.46 -19.01
N VAL A 133 -6.28 8.18 -18.16
CA VAL A 133 -5.74 7.58 -16.92
C VAL A 133 -6.85 7.32 -15.90
N LEU A 134 -7.87 8.18 -15.81
CA LEU A 134 -9.05 7.94 -14.97
C LEU A 134 -9.86 6.72 -15.44
N ALA A 135 -10.02 6.53 -16.74
CA ALA A 135 -10.63 5.32 -17.30
C ALA A 135 -9.82 4.07 -16.92
N LEU A 136 -8.49 4.14 -17.00
CA LEU A 136 -7.62 3.05 -16.57
C LEU A 136 -7.77 2.72 -15.07
N LEU A 137 -8.02 3.71 -14.20
CA LEU A 137 -8.28 3.45 -12.78
C LEU A 137 -9.54 2.60 -12.57
N LYS A 138 -10.57 2.74 -13.41
CA LYS A 138 -11.77 1.89 -13.35
C LYS A 138 -11.42 0.43 -13.64
N LEU A 139 -10.44 0.18 -14.50
CA LEU A 139 -9.99 -1.15 -14.89
C LEU A 139 -9.05 -1.82 -13.88
N GLN A 140 -8.44 -1.07 -12.95
CA GLN A 140 -7.58 -1.65 -11.91
C GLN A 140 -8.34 -2.57 -10.96
N ASP A 141 -9.60 -2.22 -10.65
CA ASP A 141 -10.48 -3.02 -9.80
C ASP A 141 -11.93 -2.90 -10.30
N VAL A 142 -12.22 -3.71 -11.32
CA VAL A 142 -13.54 -3.74 -11.98
C VAL A 142 -14.64 -4.18 -11.01
N GLU A 143 -14.31 -5.03 -10.03
CA GLU A 143 -15.32 -5.51 -9.08
C GLU A 143 -15.73 -4.40 -8.12
N LYS A 144 -14.75 -3.66 -7.57
CA LYS A 144 -15.02 -2.50 -6.73
C LYS A 144 -15.72 -1.39 -7.50
N PHE A 145 -15.30 -1.13 -8.74
CA PHE A 145 -16.00 -0.18 -9.61
C PHE A 145 -17.45 -0.60 -9.82
N SER A 146 -17.71 -1.83 -10.27
CA SER A 146 -19.05 -2.31 -10.60
C SER A 146 -19.99 -2.28 -9.39
N THR A 147 -19.49 -2.68 -8.22
CA THR A 147 -20.22 -2.60 -6.95
C THR A 147 -20.61 -1.16 -6.61
N MET A 148 -19.69 -0.20 -6.77
CA MET A 148 -19.99 1.22 -6.55
C MET A 148 -20.94 1.78 -7.62
N PHE A 149 -20.78 1.38 -8.88
CA PHE A 149 -21.59 1.81 -10.02
C PHE A 149 -23.06 1.42 -9.85
N LEU A 150 -23.32 0.21 -9.32
CA LEU A 150 -24.65 -0.27 -8.99
C LEU A 150 -25.41 0.63 -8.00
N ASN A 151 -24.73 1.44 -7.18
CA ASN A 151 -25.42 2.30 -6.22
C ASN A 151 -26.18 3.45 -6.89
N TYR A 152 -25.75 3.90 -8.07
CA TYR A 152 -26.33 5.08 -8.73
C TYR A 152 -26.83 4.83 -10.16
N ASP A 153 -26.27 3.90 -10.92
CA ASP A 153 -26.69 3.68 -12.31
C ASP A 153 -27.95 2.82 -12.41
N LEU A 154 -28.99 3.34 -13.07
CA LEU A 154 -30.30 2.67 -13.20
C LEU A 154 -30.24 1.42 -14.09
N LEU A 155 -29.40 1.44 -15.13
CA LEU A 155 -29.27 0.33 -16.06
C LEU A 155 -28.46 -0.81 -15.42
N ALA A 156 -27.38 -0.48 -14.70
CA ALA A 156 -26.59 -1.44 -13.94
C ALA A 156 -27.43 -2.12 -12.86
N LYS A 157 -28.29 -1.37 -12.15
CA LYS A 157 -29.24 -1.94 -11.17
C LYS A 157 -30.18 -2.96 -11.79
N LYS A 158 -30.62 -2.72 -13.04
CA LYS A 158 -31.52 -3.62 -13.77
C LYS A 158 -30.78 -4.80 -14.40
N TRP A 159 -29.55 -4.60 -14.86
CA TRP A 159 -28.72 -5.61 -15.52
C TRP A 159 -27.29 -5.57 -14.99
N VAL A 160 -27.04 -6.29 -13.89
CA VAL A 160 -25.75 -6.30 -13.18
C VAL A 160 -24.51 -6.54 -14.07
N PRO A 161 -24.54 -7.45 -15.08
CA PRO A 161 -23.41 -7.63 -15.99
C PRO A 161 -22.99 -6.36 -16.75
N TYR A 162 -23.91 -5.41 -16.96
CA TYR A 162 -23.60 -4.10 -17.55
C TYR A 162 -22.51 -3.36 -16.78
N GLY A 163 -22.58 -3.37 -15.43
CA GLY A 163 -21.60 -2.67 -14.60
C GLY A 163 -20.18 -3.21 -14.73
N ARG A 164 -20.02 -4.47 -15.16
CA ARG A 164 -18.71 -5.08 -15.46
C ARG A 164 -18.24 -4.81 -16.88
N ILE A 165 -19.16 -4.66 -17.84
CA ILE A 165 -18.85 -4.37 -19.24
C ILE A 165 -18.52 -2.88 -19.44
N TYR A 166 -19.22 -1.99 -18.74
CA TYR A 166 -19.15 -0.54 -18.91
C TYR A 166 -17.72 0.03 -18.88
N PRO A 167 -16.82 -0.32 -17.92
CA PRO A 167 -15.45 0.19 -17.89
C PRO A 167 -14.60 -0.11 -19.12
N TYR A 168 -14.95 -1.13 -19.91
CA TYR A 168 -14.22 -1.50 -21.11
C TYR A 168 -14.78 -0.85 -22.38
N ALA A 169 -15.99 -0.30 -22.31
CA ALA A 169 -16.68 0.31 -23.44
C ALA A 169 -16.42 1.83 -23.55
N GLU A 170 -15.86 2.43 -22.51
CA GLU A 170 -15.43 3.83 -22.42
C GLU A 170 -14.00 4.01 -22.93
#